data_AF-A0A117MLH0-F1
#
_entry.id   AF-A0A117MLH0-F1
#
_cell.length_a   1.000
_cell.length_b   1.000
_cell.length_c   1.000
_cell.angle_alpha   90.00
_cell.angle_beta   90.00
_cell.angle_gamma   90.00
#
_symmetry.space_group_name_H-M   'P 1'
#
loop_
_entity.id
_entity.type
_entity.pdbx_description
1 polymer ?
#
loop_
_entity_poly.entity_id
_entity_poly.type
_entity_poly.pdbx_seq_one_letter_code
_entity_poly.pdbx_strand_id
1 'polypeptide(L)'
;MGAALTVPGVALADVPPPAQVGSRYETASGNSIGRDCGYSAPLPSASGQALWTFCDTAVINPAGTVIGFIGGSTAAVGSYVAGQVPTTLSELPTPPAAPAVPSTRGPAPFLPTPSGLVLPGTTTACGASGTQSYAASWITGLTRGPNRVISGRSGSGLLFLTYTNVCVYNNAWTTQSYGVTFYDPVTNQLVGPATVFPRPAAGELAWQYRLGSPTFAADGYLYLYTSLCTSSAFGACGAGTVALARTPWSSSTGWSTGSSYRYWTGTTWSADPAAATSALPGARPFGIDVRVFPGRGYVAIEQTTIAGHYRVWTATAPTGPWTAGAEAVLPGCASTTTSWCYAFIGHPELSTANSLFISLHHPDDQHVRVVAVPW
;
A
#
# COMPACT_ATOMS: atom_id res chain seq x y z
N MET A 1 8.21 -13.61 27.81
CA MET A 1 8.50 -12.17 27.72
C MET A 1 9.39 -11.97 26.51
N GLY A 2 8.80 -11.60 25.37
CA GLY A 2 9.55 -11.34 24.14
C GLY A 2 10.21 -9.98 24.22
N ALA A 3 11.51 -9.89 23.91
CA ALA A 3 12.21 -8.63 23.83
C ALA A 3 11.51 -7.74 22.77
N ALA A 4 11.11 -6.54 23.16
CA ALA A 4 10.67 -5.53 22.22
C ALA A 4 11.83 -5.24 21.24
N LEU A 5 11.51 -5.02 19.97
CA LEU A 5 12.44 -4.49 18.98
C LEU A 5 12.84 -3.06 19.38
N THR A 6 13.79 -2.95 20.30
CA THR A 6 14.47 -1.69 20.60
C THR A 6 15.83 -1.76 19.94
N VAL A 7 16.02 -0.97 18.89
CA VAL A 7 17.34 -0.77 18.27
C VAL A 7 17.99 0.45 18.95
N PRO A 8 19.05 0.29 19.75
CA PRO A 8 19.83 1.41 20.24
C PRO A 8 20.91 1.76 19.22
N GLY A 9 20.98 3.02 18.77
CA GLY A 9 22.08 3.50 17.94
C GLY A 9 21.71 4.65 17.04
N VAL A 10 22.48 5.72 17.14
CA VAL A 10 22.41 6.99 16.41
C VAL A 10 22.05 6.78 14.93
N ALA A 11 20.92 7.35 14.51
CA ALA A 11 20.50 7.38 13.12
C ALA A 11 21.60 8.01 12.26
N LEU A 12 22.05 7.32 11.21
CA LEU A 12 22.59 8.03 10.05
C LEU A 12 21.43 8.86 9.48
N ALA A 13 21.70 10.12 9.16
CA ALA A 13 20.66 11.14 8.98
C ALA A 13 19.63 10.73 7.92
N ASP A 14 18.37 10.62 8.36
CA ASP A 14 17.24 10.78 7.45
C ASP A 14 17.43 12.13 6.72
N VAL A 15 17.01 12.20 5.46
CA VAL A 15 17.28 13.35 4.59
C VAL A 15 16.01 14.11 4.24
N PRO A 16 16.08 15.44 4.01
CA PRO A 16 14.92 16.18 3.56
C PRO A 16 14.49 15.70 2.16
N PRO A 17 13.18 15.71 1.86
CA PRO A 17 12.69 15.38 0.52
C PRO A 17 13.06 16.48 -0.50
N PRO A 18 13.12 16.16 -1.81
CA PRO A 18 12.86 14.85 -2.41
C PRO A 18 14.04 13.88 -2.24
N ALA A 19 13.76 12.64 -1.82
CA ALA A 19 14.80 11.62 -1.63
C ALA A 19 14.30 10.18 -1.81
N GLN A 20 15.24 9.26 -1.99
CA GLN A 20 14.98 7.81 -2.10
C GLN A 20 14.78 7.18 -0.71
N VAL A 21 13.90 6.17 -0.65
CA VAL A 21 13.68 5.34 0.54
C VAL A 21 14.75 4.23 0.65
N GLY A 22 15.93 4.58 1.15
CA GLY A 22 17.10 3.69 1.11
C GLY A 22 17.09 2.53 2.10
N SER A 23 17.78 1.46 1.72
CA SER A 23 18.06 0.28 2.56
C SER A 23 19.53 0.17 2.94
N ARG A 24 19.81 -0.35 4.14
CA ARG A 24 21.18 -0.70 4.57
C ARG A 24 21.82 -1.77 3.68
N TYR A 25 21.00 -2.62 3.05
CA TYR A 25 21.48 -3.57 2.06
C TYR A 25 22.14 -2.87 0.87
N GLU A 26 21.55 -1.79 0.37
CA GLU A 26 22.05 -1.07 -0.80
C GLU A 26 23.40 -0.43 -0.50
N THR A 27 23.53 0.21 0.66
CA THR A 27 24.81 0.77 1.12
C THR A 27 25.88 -0.31 1.31
N ALA A 28 25.52 -1.47 1.86
CA ALA A 28 26.48 -2.52 2.18
C ALA A 28 26.92 -3.34 0.96
N SER A 29 26.04 -3.53 -0.02
CA SER A 29 26.30 -4.37 -1.20
C SER A 29 26.68 -3.58 -2.45
N GLY A 30 26.33 -2.30 -2.52
CA GLY A 30 26.40 -1.50 -3.74
C GLY A 30 25.28 -1.80 -4.75
N ASN A 31 24.43 -2.80 -4.50
CA ASN A 31 23.24 -3.06 -5.31
C ASN A 31 22.17 -1.99 -5.02
N SER A 32 21.26 -1.76 -5.95
CA SER A 32 20.03 -1.00 -5.72
C SER A 32 18.81 -1.93 -5.64
N ILE A 33 17.77 -1.47 -4.95
CA ILE A 33 16.49 -2.17 -4.86
C ILE A 33 15.44 -1.37 -5.62
N GLY A 34 15.00 -1.91 -6.76
CA GLY A 34 13.86 -1.36 -7.48
C GLY A 34 12.54 -1.81 -6.85
N ARG A 35 11.64 -0.88 -6.54
CA ARG A 35 10.42 -1.16 -5.76
C ARG A 35 9.18 -0.50 -6.36
N ASP A 36 8.08 -1.24 -6.25
CA ASP A 36 6.73 -0.72 -6.44
C ASP A 36 6.03 -0.44 -5.11
N CYS A 37 4.97 0.36 -5.18
CA CYS A 37 4.22 0.83 -4.00
C CYS A 37 5.12 1.63 -3.04
N GLY A 38 4.94 1.45 -1.72
CA GLY A 38 5.64 2.23 -0.70
C GLY A 38 4.75 2.59 0.47
N TYR A 39 3.91 1.66 0.95
CA TYR A 39 3.06 1.95 2.11
C TYR A 39 3.90 1.92 3.38
N SER A 40 3.70 2.89 4.28
CA SER A 40 4.28 2.83 5.61
C SER A 40 3.27 3.08 6.72
N ALA A 41 3.59 2.61 7.93
CA ALA A 41 2.89 2.98 9.14
C ALA A 41 3.81 2.88 10.36
N PRO A 42 3.65 3.76 11.37
CA PRO A 42 4.41 3.68 12.62
C PRO A 42 4.18 2.35 13.34
N LEU A 43 5.27 1.69 13.73
CA LEU A 43 5.23 0.47 14.55
C LEU A 43 4.53 0.77 15.89
N PRO A 44 3.57 -0.06 16.34
CA PRO A 44 2.85 0.24 17.56
C PRO A 44 3.68 0.15 18.85
N SER A 45 4.69 -0.73 18.86
CA SER A 45 5.54 -1.02 20.03
C SER A 45 6.93 -0.39 19.97
N ALA A 46 7.27 0.35 18.91
CA ALA A 46 8.57 0.98 18.73
C ALA A 46 8.39 2.44 18.28
N SER A 47 8.48 3.36 19.24
CA SER A 47 8.39 4.80 18.97
C SER A 47 9.47 5.24 17.99
N GLY A 48 9.09 6.07 17.01
CA GLY A 48 10.01 6.55 15.97
C GLY A 48 10.45 5.48 14.97
N GLN A 49 9.82 4.30 14.94
CA GLN A 49 10.03 3.30 13.89
C GLN A 49 8.77 3.08 13.07
N ALA A 50 8.94 2.80 11.78
CA ALA A 50 7.86 2.50 10.86
C ALA A 50 8.13 1.19 10.12
N LEU A 51 7.05 0.44 9.86
CA LEU A 51 7.06 -0.60 8.84
C LEU A 51 6.88 0.08 7.49
N TRP A 52 7.70 -0.31 6.53
CA TRP A 52 7.53 -0.04 5.11
C TRP A 52 7.23 -1.34 4.39
N THR A 53 6.26 -1.30 3.49
CA THR A 53 5.88 -2.44 2.67
C THR A 53 5.81 -2.03 1.21
N PHE A 54 6.38 -2.88 0.37
CA PHE A 54 6.53 -2.67 -1.06
C PHE A 54 5.83 -3.79 -1.81
N CYS A 55 5.56 -3.55 -3.08
CA CYS A 55 5.03 -4.55 -3.98
C CYS A 55 6.19 -5.30 -4.67
N ASP A 56 6.14 -5.51 -5.99
CA ASP A 56 7.21 -6.17 -6.71
C ASP A 56 8.55 -5.48 -6.46
N THR A 57 9.57 -6.31 -6.29
CA THR A 57 10.90 -5.85 -5.88
C THR A 57 11.98 -6.48 -6.74
N ALA A 58 12.76 -5.67 -7.44
CA ALA A 58 13.93 -6.07 -8.20
C ALA A 58 15.20 -5.73 -7.42
N VAL A 59 16.20 -6.61 -7.49
CA VAL A 59 17.56 -6.32 -7.01
C VAL A 59 18.45 -6.11 -8.23
N ILE A 60 19.08 -4.95 -8.30
CA ILE A 60 19.86 -4.50 -9.46
C ILE A 60 21.31 -4.33 -9.01
N ASN A 61 22.24 -4.90 -9.74
CA ASN A 61 23.67 -4.78 -9.43
C ASN A 61 24.24 -3.41 -9.89
N PRO A 62 25.47 -3.03 -9.49
CA PRO A 62 26.08 -1.77 -9.92
C PRO A 62 26.22 -1.59 -11.45
N ALA A 63 26.15 -2.67 -12.22
CA ALA A 63 26.18 -2.63 -13.68
C ALA A 63 24.80 -2.34 -14.30
N GLY A 64 23.74 -2.18 -13.49
CA GLY A 64 22.38 -1.95 -13.95
C GLY A 64 21.61 -3.23 -14.33
N THR A 65 22.15 -4.41 -14.00
CA THR A 65 21.51 -5.70 -14.33
C THR A 65 20.63 -6.17 -13.18
N VAL A 66 19.39 -6.55 -13.47
CA VAL A 66 18.51 -7.25 -12.52
C VAL A 66 19.10 -8.62 -12.21
N ILE A 67 19.52 -8.83 -10.96
CA ILE A 67 20.12 -10.08 -10.45
C ILE A 67 19.17 -10.86 -9.53
N GLY A 68 18.02 -10.27 -9.18
CA GLY A 68 16.98 -10.92 -8.39
C GLY A 68 15.64 -10.23 -8.60
N PHE A 69 14.56 -10.99 -8.50
CA PHE A 69 13.20 -10.47 -8.57
C PHE A 69 12.31 -11.21 -7.57
N ILE A 70 11.56 -10.44 -6.79
CA ILE A 70 10.56 -10.92 -5.84
C ILE A 70 9.22 -10.35 -6.28
N GLY A 71 8.41 -11.20 -6.91
CA GLY A 71 7.02 -10.87 -7.20
C GLY A 71 6.17 -10.88 -5.93
N GLY A 72 5.22 -9.96 -5.82
CA GLY A 72 4.36 -9.84 -4.66
C GLY A 72 4.75 -8.69 -3.75
N SER A 73 5.26 -8.99 -2.56
CA SER A 73 5.57 -7.96 -1.57
C SER A 73 6.86 -8.23 -0.83
N THR A 74 7.53 -7.15 -0.43
CA THR A 74 8.66 -7.13 0.49
C THR A 74 8.39 -6.12 1.60
N ALA A 75 9.14 -6.20 2.69
CA ALA A 75 8.98 -5.26 3.80
C ALA A 75 10.32 -4.95 4.47
N ALA A 76 10.40 -3.74 5.01
CA ALA A 76 11.56 -3.26 5.74
C ALA A 76 11.11 -2.40 6.93
N VAL A 77 11.96 -2.27 7.94
CA VAL A 77 11.71 -1.41 9.10
C VAL A 77 12.86 -0.44 9.31
N GLY A 78 12.55 0.75 9.78
CA GLY A 78 13.56 1.75 10.10
C GLY A 78 13.00 2.91 10.90
N SER A 79 13.87 3.87 11.20
CA SER A 79 13.45 5.13 11.82
C SER A 79 12.47 5.88 10.93
N TYR A 80 11.61 6.67 11.55
CA TYR A 80 10.91 7.75 10.86
C TYR A 80 10.98 9.01 11.72
N VAL A 81 11.19 10.14 11.04
CA VAL A 81 11.14 11.48 11.62
C VAL A 81 10.28 12.34 10.71
N ALA A 82 9.30 13.04 11.29
CA ALA A 82 8.49 13.97 10.52
C ALA A 82 9.37 15.01 9.80
N GLY A 83 9.15 15.22 8.52
CA GLY A 83 9.97 16.10 7.68
C GLY A 83 11.13 15.40 6.96
N GLN A 84 11.37 14.11 7.20
CA GLN A 84 12.54 13.39 6.66
C GLN A 84 12.15 12.10 5.94
N VAL A 85 13.04 11.65 5.05
CA VAL A 85 12.91 10.41 4.27
C VAL A 85 13.93 9.38 4.81
N PRO A 86 13.49 8.14 5.14
CA PRO A 86 14.40 7.13 5.68
C PRO A 86 15.36 6.60 4.61
N THR A 87 16.65 6.51 4.96
CA THR A 87 17.72 6.07 4.05
C THR A 87 18.41 4.79 4.49
N THR A 88 18.05 4.26 5.68
CA THR A 88 18.73 3.11 6.29
C THR A 88 17.76 2.05 6.81
N LEU A 89 16.71 1.76 6.04
CA LEU A 89 15.78 0.67 6.34
C LEU A 89 16.54 -0.66 6.46
N SER A 90 16.06 -1.53 7.35
CA SER A 90 16.51 -2.91 7.50
C SER A 90 15.46 -3.84 6.89
N GLU A 91 15.86 -4.59 5.86
CA GLU A 91 14.99 -5.59 5.23
C GLU A 91 14.54 -6.65 6.23
N LEU A 92 13.25 -6.98 6.21
CA LEU A 92 12.68 -8.04 7.02
C LEU A 92 12.83 -9.39 6.31
N PRO A 93 13.16 -10.46 7.04
CA PRO A 93 13.07 -11.81 6.49
C PRO A 93 11.60 -12.22 6.33
N THR A 94 11.35 -13.23 5.49
CA THR A 94 10.01 -13.79 5.30
C THR A 94 9.38 -14.24 6.64
N PRO A 95 8.18 -13.74 7.00
CA PRO A 95 7.44 -14.24 8.14
C PRO A 95 7.28 -15.78 8.09
N PRO A 96 7.43 -16.51 9.21
CA PRO A 96 7.55 -16.04 10.59
C PRO A 96 9.00 -15.92 11.09
N ALA A 97 10.00 -15.85 10.20
CA ALA A 97 11.40 -15.83 10.62
C ALA A 97 11.70 -14.61 11.50
N ALA A 98 12.41 -14.78 12.62
CA ALA A 98 12.68 -13.67 13.53
C ALA A 98 13.48 -12.56 12.84
N PRO A 99 13.08 -11.28 13.01
CA PRO A 99 13.80 -10.17 12.43
C PRO A 99 15.10 -9.94 13.19
N ALA A 100 16.19 -9.66 12.46
CA ALA A 100 17.43 -9.17 13.04
C ALA A 100 17.58 -7.73 12.56
N VAL A 101 17.51 -6.75 13.46
CA VAL A 101 17.60 -5.34 13.13
C VAL A 101 18.60 -4.63 14.06
N PRO A 102 19.48 -3.76 13.54
CA PRO A 102 19.64 -3.42 12.12
C PRO A 102 20.19 -4.59 11.29
N SER A 103 19.90 -4.63 9.99
CA SER A 103 20.35 -5.70 9.08
C SER A 103 20.76 -5.14 7.73
N THR A 104 21.81 -5.73 7.15
CA THR A 104 22.29 -5.51 5.78
C THR A 104 21.90 -6.65 4.83
N ARG A 105 21.01 -7.56 5.26
CA ARG A 105 20.48 -8.61 4.38
C ARG A 105 19.57 -8.02 3.32
N GLY A 106 19.54 -8.65 2.15
CA GLY A 106 18.68 -8.23 1.04
C GLY A 106 17.19 -8.48 1.30
N PRO A 107 16.32 -7.97 0.41
CA PRO A 107 14.88 -8.11 0.54
C PRO A 107 14.45 -9.59 0.48
N ALA A 108 13.35 -9.91 1.14
CA ALA A 108 12.74 -11.23 1.13
C ALA A 108 11.21 -11.12 0.98
N PRO A 109 10.52 -12.17 0.47
CA PRO A 109 9.07 -12.18 0.37
C PRO A 109 8.40 -11.88 1.71
N PHE A 110 7.40 -10.99 1.73
CA PHE A 110 6.69 -10.61 2.95
C PHE A 110 5.33 -11.32 3.08
N LEU A 111 4.44 -11.15 2.09
CA LEU A 111 3.23 -11.97 1.96
C LEU A 111 3.55 -13.27 1.18
N PRO A 112 2.87 -14.39 1.49
CA PRO A 112 3.02 -15.62 0.73
C PRO A 112 2.61 -15.44 -0.74
N THR A 113 3.30 -16.11 -1.66
CA THR A 113 2.84 -16.21 -3.05
C THR A 113 1.46 -16.89 -3.09
N PRO A 114 0.44 -16.27 -3.71
CA PRO A 114 -0.90 -16.83 -3.73
C PRO A 114 -0.97 -18.03 -4.67
N SER A 115 -1.77 -19.04 -4.29
CA SER A 115 -2.04 -20.23 -5.10
C SER A 115 -3.41 -20.17 -5.76
N GLY A 116 -3.63 -21.01 -6.78
CA GLY A 116 -4.94 -21.15 -7.44
C GLY A 116 -5.35 -20.00 -8.37
N LEU A 117 -4.42 -19.10 -8.69
CA LEU A 117 -4.62 -18.09 -9.73
C LEU A 117 -4.40 -18.69 -11.11
N VAL A 118 -5.06 -18.15 -12.13
CA VAL A 118 -5.00 -18.67 -13.52
C VAL A 118 -4.75 -17.55 -14.52
N LEU A 119 -4.28 -17.87 -15.72
CA LEU A 119 -4.25 -16.90 -16.82
C LEU A 119 -5.69 -16.53 -17.24
N PRO A 120 -5.96 -15.27 -17.61
CA PRO A 120 -7.30 -14.82 -17.98
C PRO A 120 -7.90 -15.63 -19.13
N GLY A 121 -9.18 -15.97 -19.01
CA GLY A 121 -9.91 -16.74 -20.04
C GLY A 121 -9.47 -18.21 -20.17
N THR A 122 -8.61 -18.71 -19.29
CA THR A 122 -8.09 -20.08 -19.35
C THR A 122 -8.19 -20.79 -18.00
N THR A 123 -7.84 -22.09 -17.98
CA THR A 123 -7.62 -22.87 -16.75
C THR A 123 -6.13 -23.03 -16.40
N THR A 124 -5.22 -22.46 -17.21
CA THR A 124 -3.78 -22.57 -17.02
C THR A 124 -3.37 -21.82 -15.76
N ALA A 125 -2.65 -22.49 -14.86
CA ALA A 125 -2.18 -21.87 -13.62
C ALA A 125 -1.27 -20.66 -13.91
N CYS A 126 -1.41 -19.60 -13.11
CA CYS A 126 -0.51 -18.46 -13.16
C CYS A 126 0.88 -18.88 -12.66
N GLY A 127 1.93 -18.59 -13.42
CA GLY A 127 3.29 -19.10 -13.16
C GLY A 127 3.55 -20.51 -13.68
N ALA A 128 2.66 -21.08 -14.50
CA ALA A 128 2.92 -22.36 -15.15
C ALA A 128 4.17 -22.29 -16.05
N SER A 129 4.95 -23.38 -16.09
CA SER A 129 6.14 -23.46 -16.93
C SER A 129 5.82 -23.15 -18.40
N GLY A 130 6.68 -22.34 -19.04
CA GLY A 130 6.49 -21.89 -20.42
C GLY A 130 5.54 -20.70 -20.57
N THR A 131 4.96 -20.18 -19.48
CA THR A 131 4.17 -18.94 -19.49
C THR A 131 5.04 -17.76 -19.02
N GLN A 132 4.91 -16.60 -19.64
CA GLN A 132 5.48 -15.34 -19.13
C GLN A 132 4.55 -14.76 -18.06
N SER A 133 4.33 -15.49 -16.98
CA SER A 133 3.42 -15.09 -15.90
C SER A 133 3.93 -15.45 -14.51
N TYR A 134 3.44 -14.76 -13.48
CA TYR A 134 3.66 -15.11 -12.08
C TYR A 134 2.50 -14.64 -11.19
N ALA A 135 2.31 -15.34 -10.07
CA ALA A 135 1.33 -15.00 -9.06
C ALA A 135 1.95 -14.09 -7.99
N ALA A 136 1.22 -13.08 -7.55
CA ALA A 136 1.71 -12.07 -6.61
C ALA A 136 0.61 -11.60 -5.65
N SER A 137 0.98 -11.32 -4.40
CA SER A 137 0.14 -10.60 -3.44
C SER A 137 0.65 -9.16 -3.32
N TRP A 138 -0.05 -8.22 -3.95
CA TRP A 138 0.29 -6.80 -3.92
C TRP A 138 -0.46 -6.10 -2.80
N ILE A 139 0.28 -5.37 -1.96
CA ILE A 139 -0.30 -4.61 -0.85
C ILE A 139 -1.08 -3.42 -1.40
N THR A 140 -2.27 -3.20 -0.87
CA THR A 140 -3.17 -2.10 -1.23
C THR A 140 -3.40 -1.10 -0.10
N GLY A 141 -2.80 -1.36 1.07
CA GLY A 141 -2.94 -0.49 2.22
C GLY A 141 -2.38 -1.05 3.52
N LEU A 142 -2.05 -0.13 4.42
CA LEU A 142 -1.45 -0.42 5.72
C LEU A 142 -1.95 0.60 6.75
N THR A 143 -2.38 0.13 7.93
CA THR A 143 -2.78 1.01 9.03
C THR A 143 -2.52 0.36 10.38
N ARG A 144 -2.58 1.13 11.47
CA ARG A 144 -2.49 0.57 12.83
C ARG A 144 -3.74 -0.25 13.16
N GLY A 145 -3.57 -1.37 13.85
CA GLY A 145 -4.68 -2.19 14.30
C GLY A 145 -5.55 -1.49 15.36
N PRO A 146 -6.82 -1.91 15.51
CA PRO A 146 -7.76 -1.29 16.43
C PRO A 146 -7.50 -1.69 17.88
N ASN A 147 -7.98 -0.88 18.83
CA ASN A 147 -7.88 -1.17 20.27
C ASN A 147 -8.86 -2.27 20.71
N ARG A 148 -8.62 -3.51 20.30
CA ARG A 148 -9.35 -4.72 20.73
C ARG A 148 -8.49 -5.97 20.58
N VAL A 149 -8.93 -7.09 21.14
CA VAL A 149 -8.26 -8.38 20.93
C VAL A 149 -8.54 -8.93 19.53
N ILE A 150 -7.48 -9.33 18.83
CA ILE A 150 -7.50 -9.99 17.52
C ILE A 150 -6.72 -11.30 17.66
N SER A 151 -7.39 -12.44 17.47
CA SER A 151 -6.75 -13.78 17.52
C SER A 151 -5.86 -14.00 18.75
N GLY A 152 -6.34 -13.56 19.92
CA GLY A 152 -5.61 -13.68 21.19
C GLY A 152 -4.49 -12.63 21.42
N ARG A 153 -4.32 -11.66 20.52
CA ARG A 153 -3.33 -10.58 20.63
C ARG A 153 -3.99 -9.22 20.80
N SER A 154 -3.31 -8.27 21.43
CA SER A 154 -3.80 -6.88 21.44
C SER A 154 -3.67 -6.29 20.03
N GLY A 155 -4.79 -5.96 19.41
CA GLY A 155 -4.85 -5.37 18.07
C GLY A 155 -4.15 -4.02 17.98
N SER A 156 -4.10 -3.26 19.08
CA SER A 156 -3.32 -2.02 19.16
C SER A 156 -1.81 -2.26 19.04
N GLY A 157 -1.35 -3.51 19.19
CA GLY A 157 0.03 -3.94 18.98
C GLY A 157 0.31 -4.47 17.57
N LEU A 158 -0.69 -4.49 16.69
CA LEU A 158 -0.62 -5.04 15.34
C LEU A 158 -0.74 -3.94 14.29
N LEU A 159 -0.32 -4.27 13.07
CA LEU A 159 -0.64 -3.50 11.86
C LEU A 159 -1.65 -4.29 11.04
N PHE A 160 -2.61 -3.61 10.42
CA PHE A 160 -3.58 -4.21 9.50
C PHE A 160 -3.16 -3.94 8.06
N LEU A 161 -3.12 -5.00 7.27
CA LEU A 161 -2.71 -5.01 5.87
C LEU A 161 -3.91 -5.42 5.01
N THR A 162 -4.05 -4.74 3.88
CA THR A 162 -4.94 -5.15 2.80
C THR A 162 -4.09 -5.47 1.58
N TYR A 163 -4.49 -6.48 0.81
CA TYR A 163 -3.77 -6.88 -0.38
C TYR A 163 -4.70 -7.51 -1.42
N THR A 164 -4.30 -7.43 -2.68
CA THR A 164 -4.92 -8.15 -3.78
C THR A 164 -3.98 -9.24 -4.27
N ASN A 165 -4.55 -10.38 -4.66
CA ASN A 165 -3.81 -11.43 -5.34
C ASN A 165 -4.00 -11.23 -6.84
N VAL A 166 -2.89 -11.08 -7.54
CA VAL A 166 -2.86 -10.80 -8.97
C VAL A 166 -2.15 -11.91 -9.72
N CYS A 167 -2.64 -12.22 -10.91
CA CYS A 167 -1.85 -12.93 -11.90
C CYS A 167 -1.27 -11.90 -12.87
N VAL A 168 0.05 -11.75 -12.86
CA VAL A 168 0.78 -10.89 -13.79
C VAL A 168 1.18 -11.73 -15.01
N TYR A 169 0.94 -11.22 -16.22
CA TYR A 169 1.22 -11.93 -17.47
C TYR A 169 1.44 -10.93 -18.60
N ASN A 170 2.45 -11.14 -19.46
CA ASN A 170 2.69 -10.32 -20.66
C ASN A 170 2.58 -8.79 -20.42
N ASN A 171 3.16 -8.27 -19.34
CA ASN A 171 3.07 -6.85 -18.91
C ASN A 171 1.65 -6.32 -18.60
N ALA A 172 0.69 -7.22 -18.39
CA ALA A 172 -0.65 -6.96 -17.89
C ALA A 172 -0.87 -7.75 -16.59
N TRP A 173 -2.02 -7.53 -15.96
CA TRP A 173 -2.41 -8.30 -14.78
C TRP A 173 -3.92 -8.43 -14.68
N THR A 174 -4.36 -9.47 -13.97
CA THR A 174 -5.74 -9.59 -13.49
C THR A 174 -5.73 -9.68 -11.97
N THR A 175 -6.57 -8.87 -11.32
CA THR A 175 -6.82 -9.04 -9.89
C THR A 175 -7.82 -10.16 -9.71
N GLN A 176 -7.47 -11.20 -8.97
CA GLN A 176 -8.30 -12.40 -8.88
C GLN A 176 -8.84 -12.62 -7.48
N SER A 177 -8.22 -12.12 -6.42
CA SER A 177 -8.84 -12.14 -5.09
C SER A 177 -8.36 -10.98 -4.24
N TYR A 178 -9.07 -10.75 -3.14
CA TYR A 178 -8.74 -9.73 -2.15
C TYR A 178 -8.63 -10.37 -0.77
N GLY A 179 -7.59 -9.99 -0.05
CA GLY A 179 -7.28 -10.52 1.27
C GLY A 179 -6.88 -9.43 2.24
N VAL A 180 -6.95 -9.81 3.52
CA VAL A 180 -6.58 -8.97 4.65
C VAL A 180 -5.85 -9.81 5.68
N THR A 181 -4.95 -9.19 6.42
CA THR A 181 -4.26 -9.84 7.53
C THR A 181 -3.82 -8.79 8.53
N PHE A 182 -3.61 -9.20 9.78
CA PHE A 182 -2.78 -8.43 10.69
C PHE A 182 -1.33 -8.85 10.56
N TYR A 183 -0.42 -7.98 10.98
CA TYR A 183 0.99 -8.25 11.13
C TYR A 183 1.42 -7.87 12.54
N ASP A 184 2.10 -8.82 13.19
CA ASP A 184 2.72 -8.65 14.48
C ASP A 184 4.22 -8.36 14.26
N PRO A 185 4.67 -7.10 14.46
CA PRO A 185 6.06 -6.74 14.23
C PRO A 185 7.02 -7.34 15.25
N VAL A 186 6.55 -7.67 16.47
CA VAL A 186 7.40 -8.23 17.53
C VAL A 186 7.82 -9.65 17.20
N THR A 187 6.88 -10.44 16.68
CA THR A 187 7.11 -11.85 16.32
C THR A 187 7.41 -12.06 14.84
N ASN A 188 7.34 -11.00 14.02
CA ASN A 188 7.36 -11.03 12.56
C ASN A 188 6.36 -12.05 12.00
N GLN A 189 5.11 -12.02 12.44
CA GLN A 189 4.08 -12.98 12.04
C GLN A 189 2.87 -12.32 11.39
N LEU A 190 2.34 -12.97 10.35
CA LEU A 190 1.01 -12.66 9.84
C LEU A 190 -0.05 -13.32 10.73
N VAL A 191 -1.04 -12.54 11.15
CA VAL A 191 -2.05 -12.93 12.14
C VAL A 191 -3.44 -12.86 11.51
N GLY A 192 -4.14 -13.99 11.52
CA GLY A 192 -5.50 -14.10 10.98
C GLY A 192 -5.61 -13.73 9.49
N PRO A 193 -4.75 -14.27 8.60
CA PRO A 193 -4.90 -14.04 7.17
C PRO A 193 -6.27 -14.57 6.69
N ALA A 194 -6.96 -13.75 5.89
CA ALA A 194 -8.28 -14.09 5.37
C ALA A 194 -8.40 -13.67 3.90
N THR A 195 -8.85 -14.59 3.05
CA THR A 195 -9.34 -14.27 1.71
C THR A 195 -10.78 -13.81 1.83
N VAL A 196 -11.00 -12.50 1.72
CA VAL A 196 -12.32 -11.88 1.92
C VAL A 196 -13.19 -12.02 0.68
N PHE A 197 -12.61 -11.75 -0.50
CA PHE A 197 -13.27 -11.96 -1.77
C PHE A 197 -12.44 -12.96 -2.59
N PRO A 198 -12.90 -14.21 -2.73
CA PRO A 198 -12.18 -15.24 -3.48
C PRO A 198 -12.30 -15.02 -4.99
N ARG A 199 -11.54 -15.81 -5.76
CA ARG A 199 -11.56 -15.76 -7.22
C ARG A 199 -12.93 -16.08 -7.79
N PRO A 200 -13.55 -15.18 -8.57
CA PRO A 200 -14.79 -15.50 -9.26
C PRO A 200 -14.53 -16.44 -10.44
N ALA A 201 -15.58 -17.14 -10.89
CA ALA A 201 -15.50 -18.02 -12.05
C ALA A 201 -15.04 -17.29 -13.33
N ALA A 202 -15.40 -16.01 -13.47
CA ALA A 202 -14.98 -15.14 -14.58
C ALA A 202 -13.47 -14.84 -14.59
N GLY A 203 -12.71 -15.25 -13.58
CA GLY A 203 -11.27 -15.10 -13.49
C GLY A 203 -10.82 -13.78 -12.87
N GLU A 204 -11.50 -12.67 -13.15
CA GLU A 204 -11.16 -11.35 -12.62
C GLU A 204 -12.18 -10.84 -11.58
N LEU A 205 -11.66 -10.33 -10.49
CA LEU A 205 -12.41 -9.73 -9.40
C LEU A 205 -12.98 -8.36 -9.82
N ALA A 206 -14.27 -8.12 -9.57
CA ALA A 206 -14.88 -6.82 -9.82
C ALA A 206 -14.13 -5.70 -9.07
N TRP A 207 -14.02 -4.53 -9.71
CA TRP A 207 -13.16 -3.44 -9.21
C TRP A 207 -13.55 -2.96 -7.82
N GLN A 208 -14.83 -2.99 -7.46
CA GLN A 208 -15.33 -2.59 -6.14
C GLN A 208 -14.76 -3.44 -4.99
N TYR A 209 -14.30 -4.65 -5.28
CA TYR A 209 -13.69 -5.55 -4.31
C TYR A 209 -12.17 -5.38 -4.18
N ARG A 210 -11.55 -4.55 -5.01
CA ARG A 210 -10.09 -4.29 -5.01
C ARG A 210 -9.74 -3.20 -4.00
N LEU A 211 -10.12 -3.47 -2.75
CA LEU A 211 -10.11 -2.49 -1.67
C LEU A 211 -8.69 -2.20 -1.17
N GLY A 212 -8.45 -0.98 -0.70
CA GLY A 212 -7.21 -0.51 -0.12
C GLY A 212 -7.46 0.60 0.90
N SER A 213 -6.41 1.32 1.28
CA SER A 213 -6.52 2.50 2.17
C SER A 213 -7.31 2.23 3.47
N PRO A 214 -6.95 1.20 4.27
CA PRO A 214 -7.71 0.82 5.45
C PRO A 214 -7.64 1.90 6.54
N THR A 215 -8.80 2.26 7.10
CA THR A 215 -8.89 3.14 8.26
C THR A 215 -9.88 2.61 9.29
N PHE A 216 -9.40 2.31 10.50
CA PHE A 216 -10.28 2.04 11.63
C PHE A 216 -10.83 3.34 12.19
N ALA A 217 -12.14 3.54 12.12
CA ALA A 217 -12.81 4.70 12.66
C ALA A 217 -13.40 4.42 14.05
N ALA A 218 -13.61 5.49 14.82
CA ALA A 218 -14.15 5.42 16.18
C ALA A 218 -15.60 4.93 16.24
N ASP A 219 -16.33 4.98 15.12
CA ASP A 219 -17.71 4.51 14.99
C ASP A 219 -17.85 2.98 14.90
N GLY A 220 -16.73 2.24 15.04
CA GLY A 220 -16.71 0.78 15.01
C GLY A 220 -16.59 0.15 13.62
N TYR A 221 -16.37 0.97 12.57
CA TYR A 221 -16.21 0.50 11.19
C TYR A 221 -14.80 0.69 10.64
N LEU A 222 -14.35 -0.32 9.90
CA LEU A 222 -13.16 -0.26 9.06
C LEU A 222 -13.63 0.27 7.71
N TYR A 223 -13.10 1.41 7.30
CA TYR A 223 -13.35 2.04 6.01
C TYR A 223 -12.22 1.71 5.04
N LEU A 224 -12.58 1.44 3.79
CA LEU A 224 -11.69 1.02 2.72
C LEU A 224 -12.11 1.71 1.42
N TYR A 225 -11.15 2.08 0.59
CA TYR A 225 -11.39 2.78 -0.67
C TYR A 225 -10.86 1.97 -1.84
N THR A 226 -11.45 2.18 -3.01
CA THR A 226 -10.91 1.72 -4.28
C THR A 226 -11.33 2.67 -5.38
N SER A 227 -10.66 2.63 -6.52
CA SER A 227 -10.92 3.52 -7.64
C SER A 227 -10.97 2.78 -8.96
N LEU A 228 -11.75 3.30 -9.89
CA LEU A 228 -11.76 2.89 -11.28
C LEU A 228 -11.67 4.12 -12.18
N CYS A 229 -10.69 4.15 -13.06
CA CYS A 229 -10.72 5.06 -14.20
C CYS A 229 -11.69 4.51 -15.24
N THR A 230 -12.76 5.24 -15.55
CA THR A 230 -13.80 4.82 -16.51
C THR A 230 -13.60 5.42 -17.89
N SER A 231 -12.76 6.45 -18.00
CA SER A 231 -12.34 7.04 -19.27
C SER A 231 -10.87 7.40 -19.20
N SER A 232 -10.02 6.65 -19.88
CA SER A 232 -8.57 6.89 -19.93
C SER A 232 -8.13 7.24 -21.35
N ALA A 233 -7.30 8.27 -21.50
CA ALA A 233 -6.67 8.62 -22.76
C ALA A 233 -5.26 9.18 -22.50
N PHE A 234 -4.27 8.75 -23.29
CA PHE A 234 -2.89 9.25 -23.24
C PHE A 234 -2.27 9.26 -21.82
N GLY A 235 -2.57 8.25 -21.00
CA GLY A 235 -2.05 8.19 -19.63
C GLY A 235 -2.67 9.21 -18.67
N ALA A 236 -3.80 9.82 -19.05
CA ALA A 236 -4.65 10.66 -18.22
C ALA A 236 -6.01 9.98 -17.96
N CYS A 237 -6.56 10.13 -16.75
CA CYS A 237 -7.90 9.70 -16.45
C CYS A 237 -8.83 10.90 -16.61
N GLY A 238 -9.74 10.84 -17.59
CA GLY A 238 -10.71 11.89 -17.89
C GLY A 238 -11.94 11.83 -16.99
N ALA A 239 -12.34 10.63 -16.58
CA ALA A 239 -13.44 10.38 -15.65
C ALA A 239 -13.18 9.09 -14.87
N GLY A 240 -13.65 9.04 -13.62
CA GLY A 240 -13.56 7.84 -12.80
C GLY A 240 -14.51 7.86 -11.62
N THR A 241 -14.39 6.82 -10.80
CA THR A 241 -15.23 6.59 -9.63
C THR A 241 -14.34 6.15 -8.47
N VAL A 242 -14.63 6.64 -7.27
CA VAL A 242 -14.04 6.14 -6.01
C VAL A 242 -15.13 5.43 -5.21
N ALA A 243 -15.04 4.11 -5.08
CA ALA A 243 -15.94 3.38 -4.18
C ALA A 243 -15.41 3.40 -2.75
N LEU A 244 -16.33 3.55 -1.80
CA LEU A 244 -16.07 3.43 -0.37
C LEU A 244 -16.82 2.22 0.17
N ALA A 245 -16.09 1.32 0.82
CA ALA A 245 -16.63 0.20 1.54
C ALA A 245 -16.42 0.37 3.05
N ARG A 246 -17.30 -0.21 3.85
CA ARG A 246 -17.09 -0.38 5.28
C ARG A 246 -17.45 -1.78 5.75
N THR A 247 -16.82 -2.20 6.84
CA THR A 247 -17.15 -3.45 7.54
C THR A 247 -16.98 -3.26 9.05
N PRO A 248 -17.81 -3.87 9.91
CA PRO A 248 -17.64 -3.76 11.35
C PRO A 248 -16.28 -4.33 11.78
N TRP A 249 -15.41 -3.50 12.37
CA TRP A 249 -14.16 -4.00 12.95
C TRP A 249 -14.33 -4.44 14.40
N SER A 250 -15.43 -4.09 15.07
CA SER A 250 -15.74 -4.49 16.44
C SER A 250 -16.20 -5.95 16.55
N SER A 251 -16.74 -6.53 15.46
CA SER A 251 -17.04 -7.96 15.35
C SER A 251 -15.78 -8.76 14.98
N SER A 252 -15.55 -9.92 15.61
CA SER A 252 -14.40 -10.78 15.29
C SER A 252 -14.47 -11.38 13.88
N THR A 253 -15.65 -11.39 13.25
CA THR A 253 -15.88 -11.96 11.92
C THR A 253 -16.15 -10.91 10.85
N GLY A 254 -16.32 -9.63 11.20
CA GLY A 254 -16.69 -8.59 10.23
C GLY A 254 -15.62 -8.43 9.15
N TRP A 255 -14.45 -7.91 9.51
CA TRP A 255 -13.38 -7.60 8.57
C TRP A 255 -12.88 -8.79 7.72
N SER A 256 -12.94 -10.02 8.23
CA SER A 256 -12.48 -11.23 7.55
C SER A 256 -13.54 -11.89 6.66
N THR A 257 -14.80 -11.42 6.67
CA THR A 257 -15.92 -12.05 5.96
C THR A 257 -16.49 -11.12 4.89
N GLY A 258 -16.41 -11.49 3.62
CA GLY A 258 -16.88 -10.64 2.51
C GLY A 258 -18.35 -10.20 2.60
N SER A 259 -19.25 -11.04 3.12
CA SER A 259 -20.68 -10.70 3.25
C SER A 259 -20.99 -9.62 4.30
N SER A 260 -20.02 -9.24 5.13
CA SER A 260 -20.16 -8.16 6.10
C SER A 260 -19.95 -6.77 5.48
N TYR A 261 -19.35 -6.71 4.30
CA TYR A 261 -18.95 -5.46 3.65
C TYR A 261 -20.18 -4.74 3.12
N ARG A 262 -20.19 -3.42 3.27
CA ARG A 262 -21.24 -2.55 2.75
C ARG A 262 -20.60 -1.41 1.95
N TYR A 263 -21.25 -1.00 0.89
CA TYR A 263 -20.76 -0.01 -0.07
C TYR A 263 -21.60 1.26 0.01
N TRP A 264 -20.92 2.40 -0.02
CA TRP A 264 -21.56 3.70 0.07
C TRP A 264 -22.34 4.02 -1.21
N THR A 265 -23.63 4.34 -1.07
CA THR A 265 -24.50 4.70 -2.20
C THR A 265 -24.61 6.21 -2.41
N GLY A 266 -23.86 7.01 -1.64
CA GLY A 266 -23.99 8.48 -1.62
C GLY A 266 -24.90 8.98 -0.49
N THR A 267 -25.75 8.11 0.05
CA THR A 267 -26.72 8.45 1.11
C THR A 267 -26.87 7.35 2.16
N THR A 268 -26.69 6.08 1.76
CA THR A 268 -26.81 4.92 2.65
C THR A 268 -25.75 3.86 2.31
N TRP A 269 -25.84 2.71 2.97
CA TRP A 269 -24.93 1.59 2.82
C TRP A 269 -25.64 0.38 2.23
N SER A 270 -25.18 -0.10 1.08
CA SER A 270 -25.73 -1.27 0.39
C SER A 270 -24.86 -2.51 0.59
N ALA A 271 -25.45 -3.70 0.59
CA ALA A 271 -24.69 -4.94 0.47
C ALA A 271 -24.27 -5.24 -0.98
N ASP A 272 -24.95 -4.61 -1.95
CA ASP A 272 -24.63 -4.72 -3.36
C ASP A 272 -23.52 -3.72 -3.74
N PRO A 273 -22.32 -4.16 -4.14
CA PRO A 273 -21.27 -3.26 -4.61
C PRO A 273 -21.61 -2.54 -5.92
N ALA A 274 -22.52 -3.07 -6.75
CA ALA A 274 -22.94 -2.39 -7.97
C ALA A 274 -23.78 -1.13 -7.68
N ALA A 275 -24.37 -1.03 -6.49
CA ALA A 275 -25.08 0.16 -6.02
C ALA A 275 -24.15 1.26 -5.49
N ALA A 276 -22.83 1.03 -5.45
CA ALA A 276 -21.86 2.02 -4.98
C ALA A 276 -21.83 3.24 -5.90
N THR A 277 -21.83 4.43 -5.30
CA THR A 277 -21.59 5.69 -6.03
C THR A 277 -20.27 6.30 -5.59
N SER A 278 -19.76 7.27 -6.36
CA SER A 278 -18.46 7.87 -6.04
C SER A 278 -18.51 8.59 -4.69
N ALA A 279 -17.67 8.16 -3.74
CA ALA A 279 -17.48 8.85 -2.47
C ALA A 279 -16.79 10.21 -2.64
N LEU A 280 -16.03 10.38 -3.73
CA LEU A 280 -15.42 11.64 -4.14
C LEU A 280 -16.04 12.06 -5.50
N PRO A 281 -17.19 12.76 -5.50
CA PRO A 281 -17.79 13.23 -6.74
C PRO A 281 -16.84 14.15 -7.52
N GLY A 282 -16.65 13.88 -8.82
CA GLY A 282 -15.75 14.64 -9.68
C GLY A 282 -14.28 14.18 -9.66
N ALA A 283 -13.96 13.14 -8.88
CA ALA A 283 -12.67 12.47 -8.98
C ALA A 283 -12.53 11.73 -10.34
N ARG A 284 -11.30 11.71 -10.84
CA ARG A 284 -10.79 11.04 -12.02
C ARG A 284 -9.49 10.26 -11.69
N PRO A 285 -9.57 9.26 -10.80
CA PRO A 285 -8.40 8.57 -10.28
C PRO A 285 -7.83 7.53 -11.27
N PHE A 286 -6.53 7.60 -11.57
CA PHE A 286 -5.74 6.41 -11.88
C PHE A 286 -5.40 5.60 -10.64
N GLY A 287 -5.22 6.28 -9.52
CA GLY A 287 -4.95 5.67 -8.22
C GLY A 287 -5.46 6.59 -7.11
N ILE A 288 -5.76 6.00 -5.96
CA ILE A 288 -6.21 6.72 -4.77
C ILE A 288 -5.57 6.09 -3.53
N ASP A 289 -4.98 6.91 -2.67
CA ASP A 289 -4.60 6.55 -1.30
C ASP A 289 -5.36 7.45 -0.33
N VAL A 290 -6.04 6.87 0.65
CA VAL A 290 -6.82 7.59 1.66
C VAL A 290 -6.32 7.26 3.05
N ARG A 291 -5.98 8.29 3.83
CA ARG A 291 -5.47 8.13 5.19
C ARG A 291 -5.99 9.21 6.12
N VAL A 292 -5.81 8.98 7.42
CA VAL A 292 -6.07 9.98 8.45
C VAL A 292 -4.77 10.66 8.84
N PHE A 293 -4.74 11.99 8.71
CA PHE A 293 -3.61 12.84 9.05
C PHE A 293 -3.89 13.63 10.32
N PRO A 294 -2.98 13.62 11.31
CA PRO A 294 -3.13 14.40 12.53
C PRO A 294 -3.40 15.88 12.24
N GLY A 295 -4.48 16.43 12.81
CA GLY A 295 -4.88 17.83 12.62
C GLY A 295 -5.50 18.16 11.25
N ARG A 296 -5.56 17.20 10.31
CA ARG A 296 -6.12 17.40 8.96
C ARG A 296 -7.35 16.52 8.68
N GLY A 297 -7.58 15.46 9.46
CA GLY A 297 -8.69 14.54 9.25
C GLY A 297 -8.39 13.54 8.13
N TYR A 298 -9.39 13.22 7.33
CA TYR A 298 -9.23 12.33 6.17
C TYR A 298 -8.61 13.12 5.01
N VAL A 299 -7.58 12.55 4.40
CA VAL A 299 -6.93 13.08 3.20
C VAL A 299 -6.89 11.97 2.16
N ALA A 300 -7.34 12.27 0.94
CA ALA A 300 -7.17 11.40 -0.21
C ALA A 300 -6.17 12.02 -1.19
N ILE A 301 -5.17 11.23 -1.59
CA ILE A 301 -4.21 11.58 -2.63
C ILE A 301 -4.68 10.88 -3.90
N GLU A 302 -5.22 11.67 -4.82
CA GLU A 302 -5.67 11.21 -6.12
C GLU A 302 -4.55 11.37 -7.13
N GLN A 303 -4.07 10.27 -7.72
CA GLN A 303 -3.24 10.32 -8.92
C GLN A 303 -4.15 10.45 -10.14
N THR A 304 -3.98 11.49 -10.96
CA THR A 304 -4.83 11.76 -12.13
C THR A 304 -4.16 11.44 -13.46
N THR A 305 -2.82 11.30 -13.49
CA THR A 305 -2.06 10.87 -14.67
C THR A 305 -0.86 9.99 -14.30
N ILE A 306 -0.31 9.27 -15.29
CA ILE A 306 1.00 8.59 -15.19
C ILE A 306 2.20 9.55 -15.26
N ALA A 307 1.94 10.85 -15.51
CA ALA A 307 2.97 11.89 -15.65
C ALA A 307 3.18 12.68 -14.34
N GLY A 308 2.71 12.17 -13.20
CA GLY A 308 2.90 12.86 -11.92
C GLY A 308 1.77 13.76 -11.45
N HIS A 309 0.68 13.91 -12.22
CA HIS A 309 -0.39 14.80 -11.80
C HIS A 309 -1.19 14.20 -10.66
N TYR A 310 -1.48 15.03 -9.66
CA TYR A 310 -2.22 14.64 -8.48
C TYR A 310 -3.15 15.75 -8.00
N ARG A 311 -4.13 15.36 -7.18
CA ARG A 311 -4.99 16.25 -6.43
C ARG A 311 -5.14 15.73 -5.00
N VAL A 312 -5.15 16.65 -4.04
CA VAL A 312 -5.42 16.34 -2.63
C VAL A 312 -6.87 16.64 -2.32
N TRP A 313 -7.55 15.72 -1.66
CA TRP A 313 -8.91 15.90 -1.16
C TRP A 313 -8.91 15.82 0.36
N THR A 314 -9.77 16.59 1.02
CA THR A 314 -9.88 16.60 2.48
C THR A 314 -11.31 16.42 2.95
N ALA A 315 -11.49 15.74 4.08
CA ALA A 315 -12.78 15.56 4.74
C ALA A 315 -12.61 15.32 6.25
N THR A 316 -13.67 15.58 7.03
CA THR A 316 -13.69 15.27 8.46
C THR A 316 -14.25 13.88 8.78
N ALA A 317 -14.85 13.21 7.79
CA ALA A 317 -15.43 11.89 7.92
C ALA A 317 -15.14 11.04 6.67
N PRO A 318 -15.15 9.70 6.76
CA PRO A 318 -14.86 8.82 5.62
C PRO A 318 -15.75 9.06 4.40
N THR A 319 -17.03 9.38 4.64
CA THR A 319 -18.05 9.62 3.61
C THR A 319 -18.04 11.04 3.05
N GLY A 320 -17.14 11.91 3.54
CA GLY A 320 -17.14 13.33 3.21
C GLY A 320 -18.02 14.20 4.14
N PRO A 321 -18.42 15.40 3.72
CA PRO A 321 -18.20 15.97 2.39
C PRO A 321 -16.70 16.14 2.09
N TRP A 322 -16.30 15.77 0.87
CA TRP A 322 -14.93 15.89 0.40
C TRP A 322 -14.73 17.23 -0.30
N THR A 323 -13.64 17.92 0.04
CA THR A 323 -13.23 19.16 -0.63
C THR A 323 -11.98 18.90 -1.45
N ALA A 324 -12.04 19.16 -2.75
CA ALA A 324 -10.92 19.01 -3.66
C ALA A 324 -10.00 20.24 -3.61
N GLY A 325 -8.69 19.99 -3.54
CA GLY A 325 -7.66 21.00 -3.78
C GLY A 325 -7.42 21.25 -5.26
N ALA A 326 -6.44 22.10 -5.56
CA ALA A 326 -5.96 22.28 -6.92
C ALA A 326 -5.22 21.03 -7.41
N GLU A 327 -5.25 20.79 -8.72
CA GLU A 327 -4.37 19.80 -9.34
C GLU A 327 -2.95 20.39 -9.47
N ALA A 328 -1.95 19.55 -9.20
CA ALA A 328 -0.54 19.89 -9.32
C ALA A 328 0.24 18.68 -9.86
N VAL A 329 1.54 18.87 -10.09
CA VAL A 329 2.45 17.80 -10.51
C VAL A 329 3.44 17.53 -9.39
N LEU A 330 3.67 16.26 -9.03
CA LEU A 330 4.66 15.92 -8.02
C LEU A 330 6.08 16.31 -8.49
N PRO A 331 6.92 16.87 -7.60
CA PRO A 331 8.31 17.17 -7.93
C PRO A 331 9.06 15.95 -8.48
N GLY A 332 9.79 16.13 -9.57
CA GLY A 332 10.55 15.07 -10.25
C GLY A 332 9.79 14.34 -11.36
N CYS A 333 8.45 14.33 -11.34
CA CYS A 333 7.69 13.57 -12.33
C CYS A 333 7.55 14.26 -13.70
N ALA A 334 7.57 15.59 -13.74
CA ALA A 334 7.50 16.34 -15.01
C ALA A 334 8.71 16.12 -15.92
N SER A 335 9.83 15.65 -15.36
CA SER A 335 11.11 15.44 -16.06
C SER A 335 11.38 13.99 -16.42
N THR A 336 10.48 13.06 -16.12
CA THR A 336 10.73 11.62 -16.35
C THR A 336 10.76 11.28 -17.82
N THR A 337 11.72 10.46 -18.23
CA THR A 337 11.94 10.14 -19.67
C THR A 337 11.77 8.67 -20.00
N THR A 338 11.77 7.78 -19.00
CA THR A 338 11.88 6.34 -19.21
C THR A 338 10.57 5.58 -19.02
N SER A 339 9.67 6.02 -18.14
CA SER A 339 8.42 5.32 -17.81
C SER A 339 7.46 6.19 -16.98
N TRP A 340 6.49 5.58 -16.30
CA TRP A 340 5.41 6.20 -15.55
C TRP A 340 5.84 6.60 -14.14
N CYS A 341 5.40 7.77 -13.69
CA CYS A 341 5.42 8.17 -12.28
C CYS A 341 4.06 7.78 -11.65
N TYR A 342 4.06 6.80 -10.74
CA TYR A 342 2.83 6.22 -10.19
C TYR A 342 2.93 5.79 -8.72
N ALA A 343 1.83 5.23 -8.20
CA ALA A 343 1.69 4.73 -6.83
C ALA A 343 1.85 5.82 -5.77
N PHE A 344 1.06 6.89 -5.88
CA PHE A 344 1.11 8.00 -4.92
C PHE A 344 0.47 7.59 -3.59
N ILE A 345 1.29 7.50 -2.55
CA ILE A 345 0.89 7.02 -1.22
C ILE A 345 1.27 8.06 -0.18
N GLY A 346 0.34 8.41 0.71
CA GLY A 346 0.55 9.41 1.75
C GLY A 346 1.22 8.82 2.99
N HIS A 347 1.99 9.66 3.70
CA HIS A 347 2.69 9.26 4.92
C HIS A 347 2.37 10.20 6.08
N PRO A 348 1.30 9.94 6.86
CA PRO A 348 0.93 10.75 8.02
C PRO A 348 2.05 10.93 9.05
N GLU A 349 2.91 9.93 9.20
CA GLU A 349 4.00 9.91 10.14
C GLU A 349 5.24 10.69 9.69
N LEU A 350 5.40 10.89 8.37
CA LEU A 350 6.47 11.73 7.80
C LEU A 350 5.99 13.17 7.57
N SER A 351 4.69 13.35 7.43
CA SER A 351 4.10 14.66 7.16
C SER A 351 4.24 15.61 8.35
N THR A 352 4.31 16.91 8.05
CA THR A 352 4.44 17.97 9.05
C THR A 352 3.19 18.83 9.06
N ALA A 353 3.12 19.80 9.98
CA ALA A 353 2.04 20.79 9.99
C ALA A 353 1.93 21.57 8.66
N ASN A 354 3.04 21.72 7.94
CA ASN A 354 3.15 22.55 6.74
C ASN A 354 3.30 21.77 5.43
N SER A 355 3.53 20.46 5.49
CA SER A 355 3.77 19.67 4.28
C SER A 355 3.19 18.27 4.37
N LEU A 356 2.57 17.85 3.27
CA LEU A 356 2.14 16.48 3.00
C LEU A 356 3.31 15.72 2.35
N PHE A 357 3.63 14.54 2.88
CA PHE A 357 4.65 13.65 2.35
C PHE A 357 4.01 12.53 1.56
N ILE A 358 4.50 12.33 0.33
CA ILE A 358 3.95 11.39 -0.64
C ILE A 358 5.10 10.53 -1.19
N SER A 359 5.00 9.20 -1.12
CA SER A 359 5.87 8.32 -1.89
C SER A 359 5.33 8.09 -3.29
N LEU A 360 6.23 7.84 -4.23
CA LEU A 360 5.93 7.43 -5.59
C LEU A 360 6.98 6.44 -6.11
N HIS A 361 6.60 5.61 -7.08
CA HIS A 361 7.56 4.97 -7.96
C HIS A 361 8.12 6.00 -8.94
N HIS A 362 9.43 6.26 -8.87
CA HIS A 362 10.11 7.16 -9.78
C HIS A 362 10.81 6.37 -10.89
N PRO A 363 10.46 6.57 -12.17
CA PRO A 363 10.83 5.65 -13.24
C PRO A 363 12.29 5.76 -13.68
N ASP A 364 12.92 6.93 -13.59
CA ASP A 364 14.29 7.12 -14.12
C ASP A 364 15.36 6.43 -13.25
N ASP A 365 15.11 6.28 -11.95
CA ASP A 365 16.01 5.60 -11.00
C ASP A 365 15.41 4.30 -10.44
N GLN A 366 14.21 3.93 -10.92
CA GLN A 366 13.46 2.73 -10.54
C GLN A 366 13.24 2.57 -9.04
N HIS A 367 13.23 3.67 -8.28
CA HIS A 367 13.23 3.66 -6.83
C HIS A 367 11.96 4.31 -6.26
N VAL A 368 11.53 3.87 -5.08
CA VAL A 368 10.52 4.60 -4.31
C VAL A 368 11.13 5.90 -3.78
N ARG A 369 10.58 7.03 -4.23
CA ARG A 369 10.96 8.36 -3.74
C ARG A 369 9.88 8.94 -2.87
N VAL A 370 10.25 9.70 -1.86
CA VAL A 370 9.34 10.52 -1.07
C VAL A 370 9.57 11.99 -1.39
N VAL A 371 8.48 12.70 -1.66
CA VAL A 371 8.45 14.14 -1.91
C VAL A 371 7.59 14.83 -0.85
N ALA A 372 7.87 16.11 -0.59
CA ALA A 372 7.01 16.97 0.21
C ALA A 372 6.30 17.98 -0.70
N VAL A 373 5.01 18.16 -0.45
CA VAL A 373 4.19 19.17 -1.09
C VAL A 373 3.47 20.00 -0.03
N PRO A 374 3.12 21.27 -0.31
CA PRO A 374 2.25 22.04 0.56
C PRO A 374 0.90 21.35 0.77
N TRP A 375 0.25 21.64 1.90
CA TRP A 375 -1.12 21.19 2.20
C TRP A 375 -2.17 21.81 1.29
#